data_AF-A0A661TB38-F1
#
_entry.id   AF-A0A661TB38-F1
#
_cell.length_a   1.000
_cell.length_b   1.000
_cell.length_c   1.000
_cell.angle_alpha   90.00
_cell.angle_beta   90.00
_cell.angle_gamma   90.00
#
_symmetry.space_group_name_H-M   'P 1'
#
loop_
_entity.id
_entity.type
_entity.pdbx_description
1 polymer ?
#
loop_
_entity_poly.entity_id
_entity_poly.type
_entity_poly.pdbx_seq_one_letter_code
_entity_poly.pdbx_strand_id
1 'polypeptide(L)'
;MENISIPNVVMRNVVGGPINLELTSRSRGPNNPPPGKMRNININNIICHDSFFGSSINGAKGYPIENVTISNVRAISHGNGSSQDAEKEPDDILKSPWQGNQWHLPSYGFFCRHVKGLTFQNIRLNTQHKDPRPAFVFIDVEQLELYSIKAQRSDDSHPPIVFKDVTELNIDNCYSLPLITPTYSKFRLSTNTLLSGKEFSALLTASSGKGGVAAIHLQADSGPLATRYVWLDENRPLEIEFRGLTLTKPGMHTLIIENHPKTASLQVKPPSP
;
A
#
# COMPACT_ATOMS: atom_id res chain seq x y z
N MET A 1 -22.15 10.63 6.16
CA MET A 1 -21.59 9.88 7.30
C MET A 1 -20.20 10.42 7.54
N GLU A 2 -19.89 10.90 8.74
CA GLU A 2 -18.56 11.41 9.04
C GLU A 2 -18.20 11.22 10.51
N ASN A 3 -16.90 11.22 10.81
CA ASN A 3 -16.34 11.14 12.17
C ASN A 3 -16.72 9.83 12.89
N ILE A 4 -16.42 8.70 12.22
CA ILE A 4 -16.75 7.37 12.73
C ILE A 4 -15.48 6.67 13.20
N SER A 5 -15.55 6.03 14.37
CA SER A 5 -14.50 5.12 14.85
C SER A 5 -15.06 3.74 15.15
N ILE A 6 -14.41 2.70 14.63
CA ILE A 6 -14.78 1.30 14.83
C ILE A 6 -13.57 0.53 15.36
N PRO A 7 -13.42 0.45 16.69
CA PRO A 7 -12.34 -0.31 17.32
C PRO A 7 -12.76 -1.72 17.75
N ASN A 8 -11.78 -2.63 17.81
CA ASN A 8 -11.84 -3.87 18.61
C ASN A 8 -12.95 -4.85 18.22
N VAL A 9 -13.07 -5.15 16.93
CA VAL A 9 -14.09 -6.08 16.42
C VAL A 9 -13.45 -7.43 16.09
N VAL A 10 -14.06 -8.51 16.61
CA VAL A 10 -13.74 -9.89 16.23
C VAL A 10 -14.93 -10.49 15.50
N MET A 11 -14.69 -11.03 14.31
CA MET A 11 -15.71 -11.60 13.44
C MET A 11 -15.33 -13.03 13.02
N ARG A 12 -16.35 -13.87 12.86
CA ARG A 12 -16.23 -15.25 12.35
C ARG A 12 -17.38 -15.55 11.39
N ASN A 13 -17.10 -16.35 10.36
CA ASN A 13 -18.11 -16.84 9.41
C ASN A 13 -18.89 -15.69 8.76
N VAL A 14 -18.16 -14.73 8.18
CA VAL A 14 -18.74 -13.52 7.59
C VAL A 14 -19.11 -13.82 6.14
N VAL A 15 -20.40 -13.72 5.81
CA VAL A 15 -20.89 -13.94 4.43
C VAL A 15 -20.37 -12.88 3.46
N GLY A 16 -20.08 -11.67 3.95
CA GLY A 16 -19.51 -10.56 3.18
C GLY A 16 -18.00 -10.37 3.40
N GLY A 17 -17.51 -9.21 2.95
CA GLY A 17 -16.22 -8.67 3.41
C GLY A 17 -16.29 -8.15 4.85
N PRO A 18 -15.20 -8.24 5.64
CA PRO A 18 -15.20 -7.77 7.02
C PRO A 18 -15.29 -6.25 7.16
N ILE A 19 -14.82 -5.48 6.17
CA ILE A 19 -14.88 -4.02 6.17
C ILE A 19 -15.44 -3.58 4.81
N ASN A 20 -16.62 -2.95 4.80
CA ASN A 20 -17.18 -2.40 3.57
C ASN A 20 -17.63 -0.96 3.81
N LEU A 21 -17.08 -0.03 3.05
CA LEU A 21 -17.48 1.37 2.99
C LEU A 21 -17.97 1.65 1.57
N GLU A 22 -19.24 2.00 1.44
CA GLU A 22 -19.90 2.09 0.14
C GLU A 22 -20.66 3.42 0.03
N LEU A 23 -20.31 4.24 -0.95
CA LEU A 23 -21.00 5.48 -1.26
C LEU A 23 -21.67 5.38 -2.63
N THR A 24 -23.00 5.47 -2.64
CA THR A 24 -23.82 5.36 -3.87
C THR A 24 -24.75 6.56 -4.04
N SER A 25 -25.11 6.87 -5.30
CA SER A 25 -26.13 7.85 -5.68
C SER A 25 -27.52 7.20 -5.68
N ARG A 26 -28.13 6.97 -4.51
CA ARG A 26 -29.54 6.53 -4.49
C ARG A 26 -30.52 7.66 -4.81
N SER A 27 -30.09 8.91 -4.59
CA SER A 27 -30.80 10.15 -4.92
C SER A 27 -32.31 10.15 -4.62
N ARG A 28 -32.72 9.53 -3.50
CA ARG A 28 -34.14 9.30 -3.12
C ARG A 28 -34.86 10.53 -2.55
N GLY A 29 -34.26 11.71 -2.63
CA GLY A 29 -34.85 12.96 -2.16
C GLY A 29 -35.50 13.78 -3.28
N PRO A 30 -36.30 14.80 -2.95
CA PRO A 30 -36.79 15.78 -3.93
C PRO A 30 -35.63 16.34 -4.76
N ASN A 31 -35.85 16.50 -6.06
CA ASN A 31 -34.86 17.04 -7.02
C ASN A 31 -33.60 16.18 -7.23
N ASN A 32 -33.65 14.88 -6.90
CA ASN A 32 -32.57 13.92 -7.18
C ASN A 32 -31.22 14.39 -6.63
N PRO A 33 -31.07 14.51 -5.29
CA PRO A 33 -29.90 15.11 -4.68
C PRO A 33 -28.60 14.38 -5.05
N PRO A 34 -27.45 15.08 -5.05
CA PRO A 34 -26.16 14.46 -5.30
C PRO A 34 -25.84 13.39 -4.23
N PRO A 35 -24.86 12.49 -4.50
CA PRO A 35 -24.31 11.61 -3.48
C PRO A 35 -24.00 12.32 -2.16
N GLY A 36 -24.20 11.60 -1.06
CA GLY A 36 -23.78 12.06 0.26
C GLY A 36 -22.26 12.14 0.39
N LYS A 37 -21.78 12.57 1.56
CA LYS A 37 -20.35 12.54 1.90
C LYS A 37 -20.06 11.39 2.86
N MET A 38 -18.91 10.74 2.69
CA MET A 38 -18.36 9.74 3.61
C MET A 38 -16.90 10.09 3.90
N ARG A 39 -16.60 10.49 5.14
CA ARG A 39 -15.25 10.95 5.48
C ARG A 39 -14.85 10.83 6.95
N ASN A 40 -13.56 10.89 7.24
CA ASN A 40 -13.00 10.86 8.59
C ASN A 40 -13.42 9.57 9.33
N ILE A 41 -12.93 8.44 8.84
CA ILE A 41 -13.29 7.12 9.36
C ILE A 41 -12.03 6.41 9.84
N ASN A 42 -12.03 5.97 11.09
CA ASN A 42 -10.95 5.19 11.68
C ASN A 42 -11.44 3.79 12.07
N ILE A 43 -10.89 2.76 11.44
CA ILE A 43 -11.19 1.35 11.73
C ILE A 43 -9.92 0.71 12.25
N ASN A 44 -9.94 0.18 13.47
CA ASN A 44 -8.74 -0.35 14.08
C ASN A 44 -8.95 -1.61 14.92
N ASN A 45 -7.90 -2.43 14.97
CA ASN A 45 -7.87 -3.68 15.74
C ASN A 45 -9.03 -4.62 15.37
N ILE A 46 -9.02 -5.06 14.11
CA ILE A 46 -10.03 -5.96 13.56
C ILE A 46 -9.44 -7.35 13.37
N ILE A 47 -10.11 -8.38 13.87
CA ILE A 47 -9.77 -9.77 13.62
C ILE A 47 -10.96 -10.43 12.91
N CYS A 48 -10.72 -10.94 11.72
CA CYS A 48 -11.73 -11.70 10.97
C CYS A 48 -11.20 -13.09 10.64
N HIS A 49 -11.96 -14.12 10.97
CA HIS A 49 -11.72 -15.48 10.50
C HIS A 49 -12.87 -15.93 9.62
N ASP A 50 -12.54 -16.43 8.44
CA ASP A 50 -13.52 -16.99 7.51
C ASP A 50 -14.52 -15.94 7.00
N SER A 51 -14.01 -14.95 6.25
CA SER A 51 -14.87 -14.10 5.41
C SER A 51 -14.99 -14.70 4.02
N PHE A 52 -16.21 -14.81 3.51
CA PHE A 52 -16.45 -15.40 2.19
C PHE A 52 -15.96 -14.49 1.06
N PHE A 53 -15.96 -13.17 1.29
CA PHE A 53 -15.46 -12.17 0.33
C PHE A 53 -14.38 -11.26 0.94
N GLY A 54 -13.70 -10.53 0.06
CA GLY A 54 -12.81 -9.43 0.43
C GLY A 54 -13.59 -8.20 0.89
N SER A 55 -12.87 -7.26 1.49
CA SER A 55 -13.35 -5.95 1.92
C SER A 55 -13.41 -4.94 0.76
N SER A 56 -14.27 -3.93 0.86
CA SER A 56 -14.34 -2.83 -0.11
C SER A 56 -14.33 -1.44 0.53
N ILE A 57 -13.74 -0.47 -0.17
CA ILE A 57 -13.89 0.96 0.10
C ILE A 57 -14.19 1.61 -1.24
N ASN A 58 -15.46 1.76 -1.56
CA ASN A 58 -15.92 2.18 -2.87
C ASN A 58 -16.67 3.51 -2.76
N GLY A 59 -16.00 4.58 -3.19
CA GLY A 59 -16.63 5.87 -3.43
C GLY A 59 -17.44 5.87 -4.73
N ALA A 60 -18.11 6.99 -4.99
CA ALA A 60 -18.75 7.24 -6.27
C ALA A 60 -17.85 8.15 -7.12
N LYS A 61 -17.86 7.97 -8.45
CA LYS A 61 -17.08 8.81 -9.35
C LYS A 61 -17.39 10.30 -9.16
N GLY A 62 -16.37 11.11 -8.89
CA GLY A 62 -16.50 12.54 -8.57
C GLY A 62 -16.95 12.85 -7.13
N TYR A 63 -17.19 11.83 -6.31
CA TYR A 63 -17.58 11.92 -4.90
C TYR A 63 -16.76 10.90 -4.09
N PRO A 64 -15.46 11.16 -3.88
CA PRO A 64 -14.60 10.20 -3.21
C PRO A 64 -15.00 10.00 -1.75
N ILE A 65 -14.67 8.83 -1.21
CA ILE A 65 -14.60 8.64 0.25
C ILE A 65 -13.30 9.31 0.72
N GLU A 66 -13.36 10.12 1.78
CA GLU A 66 -12.22 10.95 2.19
C GLU A 66 -11.68 10.56 3.58
N ASN A 67 -10.36 10.59 3.78
CA ASN A 67 -9.70 10.45 5.10
C ASN A 67 -10.12 9.18 5.86
N VAL A 68 -9.73 8.02 5.33
CA VAL A 68 -9.98 6.71 5.93
C VAL A 68 -8.67 6.11 6.43
N THR A 69 -8.64 5.71 7.69
CA THR A 69 -7.51 4.96 8.27
C THR A 69 -7.98 3.58 8.70
N ILE A 70 -7.30 2.55 8.21
CA ILE A 70 -7.50 1.15 8.60
C ILE A 70 -6.20 0.64 9.20
N SER A 71 -6.24 0.24 10.48
CA SER A 71 -5.03 -0.20 11.18
C SER A 71 -5.20 -1.47 11.99
N ASN A 72 -4.13 -2.24 12.12
CA ASN A 72 -4.07 -3.44 12.95
C ASN A 72 -5.15 -4.48 12.57
N VAL A 73 -5.23 -4.83 11.30
CA VAL A 73 -6.22 -5.80 10.79
C VAL A 73 -5.55 -7.14 10.53
N ARG A 74 -6.18 -8.21 11.00
CA ARG A 74 -5.84 -9.60 10.66
C ARG A 74 -7.08 -10.25 10.09
N ALA A 75 -7.05 -10.64 8.83
CA ALA A 75 -8.19 -11.28 8.18
C ALA A 75 -7.76 -12.56 7.47
N ILE A 76 -8.53 -13.63 7.67
CA ILE A 76 -8.45 -14.86 6.89
C ILE A 76 -9.74 -14.94 6.07
N SER A 77 -9.64 -14.78 4.75
CA SER A 77 -10.78 -15.00 3.86
C SER A 77 -10.83 -16.44 3.37
N HIS A 78 -11.97 -16.84 2.83
CA HIS A 78 -12.19 -18.19 2.33
C HIS A 78 -11.29 -18.48 1.11
N GLY A 79 -11.16 -17.53 0.19
CA GLY A 79 -10.37 -17.68 -1.06
C GLY A 79 -11.23 -18.20 -2.21
N ASN A 80 -10.66 -19.07 -3.05
CA ASN A 80 -11.32 -19.70 -4.22
C ASN A 80 -11.74 -18.74 -5.35
N GLY A 81 -11.20 -17.52 -5.40
CA GLY A 81 -11.32 -16.67 -6.58
C GLY A 81 -10.65 -17.27 -7.81
N SER A 82 -11.00 -16.77 -9.00
CA SER A 82 -10.34 -17.12 -10.26
C SER A 82 -9.45 -15.99 -10.77
N SER A 83 -8.52 -16.31 -11.69
CA SER A 83 -7.73 -15.30 -12.37
C SER A 83 -8.60 -14.35 -13.20
N GLN A 84 -9.70 -14.85 -13.77
CA GLN A 84 -10.67 -14.02 -14.49
C GLN A 84 -11.39 -13.04 -13.57
N ASP A 85 -11.61 -13.38 -12.29
CA ASP A 85 -12.19 -12.44 -11.33
C ASP A 85 -11.26 -11.26 -11.07
N ALA A 86 -9.94 -11.46 -11.09
CA ALA A 86 -8.95 -10.41 -10.87
C ALA A 86 -8.95 -9.32 -11.96
N GLU A 87 -9.36 -9.69 -13.18
CA GLU A 87 -9.43 -8.79 -14.34
C GLU A 87 -10.74 -8.00 -14.39
N LYS A 88 -11.72 -8.32 -13.54
CA LYS A 88 -13.01 -7.63 -13.54
C LYS A 88 -12.86 -6.24 -12.94
N GLU A 89 -13.31 -5.24 -13.67
CA GLU A 89 -13.55 -3.90 -13.14
C GLU A 89 -15.06 -3.75 -12.89
N PRO A 90 -15.52 -3.68 -11.62
CA PRO A 90 -16.94 -3.50 -11.32
C PRO A 90 -17.45 -2.17 -11.88
N ASP A 91 -18.72 -2.10 -12.30
CA ASP A 91 -19.33 -0.84 -12.74
C ASP A 91 -19.30 0.23 -11.62
N ASP A 92 -19.17 1.51 -11.99
CA ASP A 92 -19.23 2.65 -11.05
C ASP A 92 -20.64 2.84 -10.44
N ILE A 93 -21.68 2.39 -11.14
CA ILE A 93 -23.07 2.52 -10.71
C ILE A 93 -23.59 1.16 -10.27
N LEU A 94 -23.64 0.92 -8.96
CA LEU A 94 -24.29 -0.25 -8.41
C LEU A 94 -25.81 -0.14 -8.57
N LYS A 95 -26.35 -0.79 -9.61
CA LYS A 95 -27.79 -0.80 -9.91
C LYS A 95 -28.65 -1.39 -8.78
N SER A 96 -28.06 -2.20 -7.88
CA SER A 96 -28.71 -2.64 -6.65
C SER A 96 -27.66 -3.17 -5.66
N PRO A 97 -27.56 -2.67 -4.41
CA PRO A 97 -26.61 -3.13 -3.39
C PRO A 97 -26.96 -4.49 -2.76
N TRP A 98 -27.92 -5.25 -3.33
CA TRP A 98 -28.32 -6.58 -2.84
C TRP A 98 -28.26 -7.71 -3.89
N GLN A 99 -27.95 -7.43 -5.15
CA GLN A 99 -27.83 -8.44 -6.21
C GLN A 99 -26.40 -9.02 -6.28
N GLY A 100 -26.26 -10.33 -6.18
CA GLY A 100 -25.01 -11.06 -5.91
C GLY A 100 -23.77 -10.85 -6.80
N ASN A 101 -23.80 -10.00 -7.83
CA ASN A 101 -22.62 -9.67 -8.65
C ASN A 101 -21.56 -8.81 -7.92
N GLN A 102 -21.90 -8.24 -6.77
CA GLN A 102 -21.05 -7.33 -5.96
C GLN A 102 -19.94 -8.05 -5.22
N TRP A 103 -19.98 -9.38 -5.22
CA TRP A 103 -19.14 -10.18 -4.36
C TRP A 103 -17.95 -10.81 -5.07
N HIS A 104 -17.86 -10.67 -6.39
CA HIS A 104 -16.70 -11.08 -7.17
C HIS A 104 -15.76 -9.88 -7.32
N LEU A 105 -15.24 -9.40 -6.19
CA LEU A 105 -14.23 -8.34 -6.19
C LEU A 105 -12.97 -8.83 -6.91
N PRO A 106 -12.26 -7.94 -7.62
CA PRO A 106 -11.00 -8.28 -8.26
C PRO A 106 -9.90 -8.58 -7.26
N SER A 107 -10.11 -8.34 -5.96
CA SER A 107 -9.21 -8.73 -4.89
C SER A 107 -9.86 -9.71 -3.92
N TYR A 108 -9.03 -10.54 -3.27
CA TYR A 108 -9.49 -11.36 -2.15
C TYR A 108 -9.46 -10.61 -0.81
N GLY A 109 -8.75 -9.47 -0.75
CA GLY A 109 -8.44 -8.72 0.47
C GLY A 109 -9.16 -7.38 0.58
N PHE A 110 -8.69 -6.35 -0.13
CA PHE A 110 -9.31 -5.03 -0.21
C PHE A 110 -9.43 -4.53 -1.65
N PHE A 111 -10.62 -4.10 -2.04
CA PHE A 111 -10.86 -3.36 -3.27
C PHE A 111 -11.20 -1.92 -2.91
N CYS A 112 -10.39 -0.96 -3.34
CA CYS A 112 -10.56 0.44 -3.01
C CYS A 112 -10.68 1.26 -4.29
N ARG A 113 -11.75 2.05 -4.41
CA ARG A 113 -11.99 2.87 -5.59
C ARG A 113 -12.59 4.22 -5.25
N HIS A 114 -12.19 5.28 -5.97
CA HIS A 114 -12.65 6.66 -5.75
C HIS A 114 -12.45 7.08 -4.28
N VAL A 115 -11.19 7.12 -3.85
CA VAL A 115 -10.84 7.42 -2.44
C VAL A 115 -9.77 8.50 -2.40
N LYS A 116 -9.86 9.42 -1.44
CA LYS A 116 -8.85 10.45 -1.18
C LYS A 116 -8.38 10.38 0.27
N GLY A 117 -7.08 10.23 0.51
CA GLY A 117 -6.53 10.12 1.86
C GLY A 117 -6.87 8.76 2.48
N LEU A 118 -6.24 7.69 2.00
CA LEU A 118 -6.45 6.33 2.45
C LEU A 118 -5.18 5.77 3.07
N THR A 119 -5.23 5.38 4.34
CA THR A 119 -4.09 4.82 5.07
C THR A 119 -4.39 3.39 5.50
N PHE A 120 -3.51 2.46 5.14
CA PHE A 120 -3.45 1.11 5.72
C PHE A 120 -2.20 0.95 6.57
N GLN A 121 -2.36 0.48 7.80
CA GLN A 121 -1.23 0.25 8.71
C GLN A 121 -1.32 -1.11 9.40
N ASN A 122 -0.25 -1.91 9.33
CA ASN A 122 -0.14 -3.21 10.00
C ASN A 122 -1.30 -4.15 9.62
N ILE A 123 -1.39 -4.48 8.33
CA ILE A 123 -2.44 -5.34 7.78
C ILE A 123 -1.84 -6.72 7.45
N ARG A 124 -2.51 -7.79 7.91
CA ARG A 124 -2.16 -9.18 7.60
C ARG A 124 -3.36 -9.88 6.97
N LEU A 125 -3.20 -10.32 5.73
CA LEU A 125 -4.26 -11.02 4.98
C LEU A 125 -3.81 -12.42 4.56
N ASN A 126 -4.69 -13.38 4.78
CA ASN A 126 -4.50 -14.78 4.43
C ASN A 126 -5.76 -15.36 3.78
N THR A 127 -5.62 -16.47 3.09
CA THR A 127 -6.73 -17.22 2.49
C THR A 127 -6.70 -18.67 2.97
N GLN A 128 -7.87 -19.27 3.20
CA GLN A 128 -7.97 -20.69 3.53
C GLN A 128 -7.67 -21.57 2.31
N HIS A 129 -8.20 -21.16 1.15
CA HIS A 129 -7.97 -21.82 -0.12
C HIS A 129 -7.12 -20.94 -1.04
N LYS A 130 -6.55 -21.57 -2.07
CA LYS A 130 -5.80 -20.87 -3.11
C LYS A 130 -6.69 -19.79 -3.74
N ASP A 131 -6.12 -18.60 -3.91
CA ASP A 131 -6.77 -17.48 -4.58
C ASP A 131 -5.70 -16.75 -5.42
N PRO A 132 -5.85 -16.71 -6.75
CA PRO A 132 -4.89 -16.07 -7.65
C PRO A 132 -5.16 -14.56 -7.78
N ARG A 133 -6.21 -14.02 -7.15
CA ARG A 133 -6.50 -12.58 -7.18
C ARG A 133 -5.47 -11.78 -6.38
N PRO A 134 -5.26 -10.49 -6.69
CA PRO A 134 -4.52 -9.58 -5.83
C PRO A 134 -5.11 -9.52 -4.41
N ALA A 135 -4.28 -9.21 -3.43
CA ALA A 135 -4.73 -8.91 -2.09
C ALA A 135 -5.33 -7.51 -2.00
N PHE A 136 -4.74 -6.54 -2.70
CA PHE A 136 -5.21 -5.16 -2.76
C PHE A 136 -5.38 -4.70 -4.20
N VAL A 137 -6.44 -3.97 -4.47
CA VAL A 137 -6.68 -3.28 -5.75
C VAL A 137 -7.07 -1.85 -5.42
N PHE A 138 -6.36 -0.88 -5.99
CA PHE A 138 -6.60 0.54 -5.84
C PHE A 138 -6.88 1.16 -7.21
N ILE A 139 -8.03 1.78 -7.39
CA ILE A 139 -8.45 2.43 -8.64
C ILE A 139 -8.92 3.86 -8.35
N ASP A 140 -8.32 4.88 -8.97
CA ASP A 140 -8.64 6.29 -8.70
C ASP A 140 -8.54 6.61 -7.20
N VAL A 141 -7.31 6.50 -6.68
CA VAL A 141 -7.00 6.77 -5.27
C VAL A 141 -5.92 7.84 -5.17
N GLU A 142 -6.27 8.96 -4.57
CA GLU A 142 -5.36 10.06 -4.26
C GLU A 142 -4.90 9.95 -2.81
N GLN A 143 -3.61 10.19 -2.53
CA GLN A 143 -3.04 10.16 -1.16
C GLN A 143 -3.20 8.78 -0.50
N LEU A 144 -2.54 7.78 -1.08
CA LEU A 144 -2.55 6.41 -0.56
C LEU A 144 -1.29 6.14 0.27
N GLU A 145 -1.48 5.68 1.51
CA GLU A 145 -0.38 5.31 2.39
C GLU A 145 -0.48 3.85 2.84
N LEU A 146 0.57 3.07 2.63
CA LEU A 146 0.65 1.65 2.98
C LEU A 146 1.84 1.39 3.90
N TYR A 147 1.58 1.02 5.15
CA TYR A 147 2.61 0.73 6.14
C TYR A 147 2.49 -0.71 6.67
N SER A 148 3.57 -1.49 6.57
CA SER A 148 3.64 -2.83 7.18
C SER A 148 2.54 -3.78 6.70
N ILE A 149 2.40 -3.94 5.38
CA ILE A 149 1.42 -4.85 4.77
C ILE A 149 2.05 -6.22 4.53
N LYS A 150 1.33 -7.28 4.92
CA LYS A 150 1.66 -8.68 4.61
C LYS A 150 0.43 -9.39 4.07
N ALA A 151 0.55 -10.00 2.91
CA ALA A 151 -0.55 -10.70 2.26
C ALA A 151 -0.08 -12.03 1.67
N GLN A 152 -0.88 -13.09 1.86
CA GLN A 152 -0.64 -14.40 1.27
C GLN A 152 -0.69 -14.34 -0.26
N ARG A 153 0.13 -15.18 -0.92
CA ARG A 153 0.22 -15.25 -2.38
C ARG A 153 0.10 -16.69 -2.85
N SER A 154 -0.42 -16.84 -4.05
CA SER A 154 -0.38 -18.08 -4.83
C SER A 154 0.74 -17.95 -5.87
N ASP A 155 1.41 -19.05 -6.24
CA ASP A 155 2.57 -19.00 -7.18
C ASP A 155 2.19 -18.52 -8.58
N ASP A 156 0.92 -18.71 -8.97
CA ASP A 156 0.28 -18.24 -10.20
C ASP A 156 -0.59 -17.00 -9.98
N SER A 157 -0.41 -16.29 -8.86
CA SER A 157 -1.24 -15.12 -8.55
C SER A 157 -0.89 -13.93 -9.45
N HIS A 158 -1.91 -13.10 -9.67
CA HIS A 158 -1.73 -11.71 -10.05
C HIS A 158 -0.75 -11.00 -9.08
N PRO A 159 -0.23 -9.83 -9.46
CA PRO A 159 0.45 -8.97 -8.51
C PRO A 159 -0.40 -8.82 -7.23
N PRO A 160 0.18 -8.96 -6.03
CA PRO A 160 -0.52 -8.89 -4.75
C PRO A 160 -1.13 -7.52 -4.48
N ILE A 161 -0.64 -6.46 -5.12
CA ILE A 161 -1.24 -5.13 -5.11
C ILE A 161 -1.30 -4.62 -6.54
N VAL A 162 -2.47 -4.12 -6.94
CA VAL A 162 -2.71 -3.45 -8.22
C VAL A 162 -3.05 -1.98 -7.95
N PHE A 163 -2.44 -1.08 -8.72
CA PHE A 163 -2.70 0.34 -8.68
C PHE A 163 -3.09 0.81 -10.09
N LYS A 164 -4.19 1.56 -10.20
CA LYS A 164 -4.68 2.19 -11.42
C LYS A 164 -5.10 3.61 -11.05
N ASP A 165 -4.52 4.62 -11.69
CA ASP A 165 -4.80 6.03 -11.41
C ASP A 165 -4.59 6.39 -9.92
N VAL A 166 -3.44 6.02 -9.38
CA VAL A 166 -3.07 6.28 -7.98
C VAL A 166 -2.02 7.38 -7.91
N THR A 167 -2.26 8.39 -7.07
CA THR A 167 -1.37 9.55 -6.92
C THR A 167 -0.98 9.76 -5.46
N GLU A 168 0.20 10.37 -5.23
CA GLU A 168 0.72 10.64 -3.88
C GLU A 168 0.84 9.37 -3.00
N LEU A 169 1.40 8.30 -3.59
CA LEU A 169 1.57 6.99 -2.95
C LEU A 169 2.80 6.95 -2.03
N ASN A 170 2.59 6.62 -0.76
CA ASN A 170 3.65 6.30 0.20
C ASN A 170 3.58 4.81 0.59
N ILE A 171 4.69 4.09 0.49
CA ILE A 171 4.79 2.68 0.87
C ILE A 171 5.99 2.49 1.80
N ASP A 172 5.78 1.80 2.90
CA ASP A 172 6.83 1.45 3.83
C ASP A 172 6.62 0.05 4.40
N ASN A 173 7.73 -0.68 4.56
CA ASN A 173 7.74 -1.99 5.23
C ASN A 173 6.81 -3.07 4.63
N CYS A 174 6.59 -3.08 3.31
CA CYS A 174 5.67 -3.99 2.62
C CYS A 174 6.42 -5.10 1.85
N TYR A 175 6.54 -6.29 2.45
CA TYR A 175 7.54 -7.30 2.04
C TYR A 175 7.12 -8.31 0.95
N SER A 176 5.84 -8.35 0.54
CA SER A 176 5.31 -9.42 -0.32
C SER A 176 5.10 -9.03 -1.79
N LEU A 177 5.58 -7.87 -2.24
CA LEU A 177 5.25 -7.27 -3.55
C LEU A 177 6.20 -7.76 -4.67
N PRO A 178 5.74 -8.06 -5.91
CA PRO A 178 6.58 -8.35 -7.05
C PRO A 178 7.32 -7.08 -7.38
N LEU A 179 8.64 -7.19 -7.31
CA LEU A 179 9.50 -6.03 -7.45
C LEU A 179 9.84 -5.87 -8.91
N ILE A 180 9.59 -4.68 -9.44
CA ILE A 180 10.24 -4.24 -10.67
C ILE A 180 11.68 -3.86 -10.33
N THR A 181 12.58 -4.07 -11.29
CA THR A 181 13.97 -3.62 -11.15
C THR A 181 14.05 -2.15 -11.59
N PRO A 182 14.31 -1.21 -10.66
CA PRO A 182 14.49 0.20 -11.02
C PRO A 182 15.86 0.43 -11.67
N THR A 183 15.95 1.53 -12.39
CA THR A 183 17.22 2.14 -12.81
C THR A 183 17.43 3.41 -12.01
N TYR A 184 18.69 3.84 -11.87
CA TYR A 184 19.03 4.97 -11.02
C TYR A 184 19.94 5.95 -11.74
N SER A 185 19.74 7.24 -11.49
CA SER A 185 20.51 8.33 -12.14
C SER A 185 21.26 9.23 -11.17
N LYS A 186 20.82 9.34 -9.91
CA LYS A 186 21.45 10.15 -8.86
C LYS A 186 21.53 9.34 -7.58
N PHE A 187 22.63 9.50 -6.87
CA PHE A 187 22.82 9.00 -5.51
C PHE A 187 23.79 9.92 -4.77
N ARG A 188 23.35 10.50 -3.65
CA ARG A 188 24.12 11.45 -2.84
C ARG A 188 23.76 11.36 -1.37
N LEU A 189 24.72 11.63 -0.49
CA LEU A 189 24.50 11.72 0.95
C LEU A 189 24.25 13.18 1.34
N SER A 190 23.50 13.37 2.43
CA SER A 190 23.33 14.67 3.09
C SER A 190 24.63 15.22 3.67
N THR A 191 25.56 14.33 4.02
CA THR A 191 26.91 14.66 4.51
C THR A 191 27.89 13.56 4.12
N ASN A 192 29.18 13.92 4.02
CA ASN A 192 30.28 12.96 3.80
C ASN A 192 31.05 12.68 5.11
N THR A 193 30.65 13.29 6.23
CA THR A 193 31.24 13.07 7.55
C THR A 193 30.20 13.23 8.65
N LEU A 194 30.16 12.31 9.61
CA LEU A 194 29.34 12.43 10.83
C LEU A 194 30.06 11.91 12.08
N LEU A 195 29.56 12.26 13.26
CA LEU A 195 29.94 11.59 14.50
C LEU A 195 29.18 10.27 14.61
N SER A 196 29.82 9.24 15.19
CA SER A 196 29.19 7.95 15.49
C SER A 196 27.82 8.12 16.15
N GLY A 197 26.82 7.41 15.61
CA GLY A 197 25.45 7.40 16.11
C GLY A 197 24.60 8.63 15.73
N LYS A 198 25.14 9.62 15.00
CA LYS A 198 24.32 10.71 14.45
C LYS A 198 23.56 10.26 13.22
N GLU A 199 22.43 10.91 12.99
CA GLU A 199 21.59 10.66 11.83
C GLU A 199 22.13 11.34 10.58
N PHE A 200 21.93 10.70 9.44
CA PHE A 200 22.10 11.28 8.13
C PHE A 200 20.98 10.79 7.18
N SER A 201 20.84 11.49 6.06
CA SER A 201 19.99 11.05 4.95
C SER A 201 20.80 10.68 3.71
N ALA A 202 20.23 9.80 2.88
CA ALA A 202 20.70 9.51 1.53
C ALA A 202 19.58 9.78 0.53
N LEU A 203 19.90 10.47 -0.57
CA LEU A 203 18.97 10.84 -1.63
C LEU A 203 19.34 10.15 -2.92
N LEU A 204 18.35 9.61 -3.63
CA LEU A 204 18.54 9.05 -4.96
C LEU A 204 17.39 9.41 -5.90
N THR A 205 17.60 9.17 -7.19
CA THR A 205 16.54 9.24 -8.19
C THR A 205 16.39 7.90 -8.88
N ALA A 206 15.20 7.31 -8.80
CA ALA A 206 14.86 6.03 -9.41
C ALA A 206 13.84 6.22 -10.54
N SER A 207 13.95 5.39 -11.59
CA SER A 207 13.04 5.35 -12.74
C SER A 207 12.81 3.92 -13.18
N SER A 208 11.68 3.66 -13.84
CA SER A 208 11.39 2.37 -14.47
C SER A 208 10.70 2.57 -15.82
N GLY A 209 10.95 1.65 -16.76
CA GLY A 209 10.25 1.61 -18.06
C GLY A 209 8.83 1.04 -17.98
N LYS A 210 8.37 0.65 -16.79
CA LYS A 210 6.99 0.22 -16.52
C LYS A 210 6.58 0.60 -15.10
N GLY A 211 5.28 0.85 -14.91
CA GLY A 211 4.70 1.11 -13.60
C GLY A 211 4.85 -0.09 -12.66
N GLY A 212 5.16 0.15 -11.38
CA GLY A 212 5.23 -0.94 -10.40
C GLY A 212 5.96 -0.59 -9.11
N VAL A 213 5.92 -1.54 -8.17
CA VAL A 213 6.64 -1.43 -6.89
C VAL A 213 8.08 -1.85 -7.07
N ALA A 214 9.03 -1.02 -6.67
CA ALA A 214 10.45 -1.35 -6.57
C ALA A 214 10.86 -1.43 -5.09
N ALA A 215 11.75 -2.37 -4.74
CA ALA A 215 12.47 -2.33 -3.47
C ALA A 215 13.88 -1.80 -3.73
N ILE A 216 14.27 -0.83 -2.91
CA ILE A 216 15.57 -0.18 -3.01
C ILE A 216 16.33 -0.54 -1.74
N HIS A 217 17.38 -1.32 -1.91
CA HIS A 217 18.23 -1.79 -0.83
C HIS A 217 19.45 -0.86 -0.72
N LEU A 218 19.52 -0.14 0.39
CA LEU A 218 20.69 0.64 0.79
C LEU A 218 21.53 -0.21 1.73
N GLN A 219 22.81 -0.35 1.39
CA GLN A 219 23.79 -1.09 2.15
C GLN A 219 24.88 -0.14 2.65
N ALA A 220 25.48 -0.49 3.78
CA ALA A 220 26.73 0.07 4.26
C ALA A 220 27.78 -1.03 4.25
N ASP A 221 28.86 -0.79 3.53
CA ASP A 221 29.89 -1.75 3.17
C ASP A 221 29.27 -2.96 2.47
N SER A 222 29.23 -4.12 3.14
CA SER A 222 28.59 -5.35 2.64
C SER A 222 27.34 -5.74 3.46
N GLY A 223 26.89 -4.90 4.38
CA GLY A 223 25.76 -5.15 5.25
C GLY A 223 24.50 -4.35 4.87
N PRO A 224 23.29 -4.89 5.15
CA PRO A 224 22.06 -4.14 4.95
C PRO A 224 22.02 -2.93 5.89
N LEU A 225 21.68 -1.75 5.36
CA LEU A 225 21.47 -0.54 6.15
C LEU A 225 19.98 -0.16 6.20
N ALA A 226 19.32 -0.10 5.06
CA ALA A 226 17.91 0.22 4.97
C ALA A 226 17.27 -0.36 3.70
N THR A 227 15.95 -0.50 3.69
CA THR A 227 15.18 -0.84 2.49
C THR A 227 13.96 0.06 2.40
N ARG A 228 13.73 0.64 1.22
CA ARG A 228 12.54 1.44 0.90
C ARG A 228 11.78 0.74 -0.22
N TYR A 229 10.47 0.64 -0.06
CA TYR A 229 9.59 0.23 -1.14
C TYR A 229 8.98 1.49 -1.74
N VAL A 230 8.99 1.62 -3.07
CA VAL A 230 8.45 2.79 -3.76
C VAL A 230 7.63 2.36 -4.94
N TRP A 231 6.59 3.12 -5.26
CA TRP A 231 5.94 3.00 -6.56
C TRP A 231 6.68 3.89 -7.55
N LEU A 232 7.05 3.32 -8.69
CA LEU A 232 7.58 4.07 -9.82
C LEU A 232 6.52 4.07 -10.90
N ASP A 233 6.09 5.26 -11.31
CA ASP A 233 5.30 5.44 -12.52
C ASP A 233 6.18 5.13 -13.75
N GLU A 234 5.53 4.67 -14.83
CA GLU A 234 6.21 4.40 -16.09
C GLU A 234 6.88 5.68 -16.63
N ASN A 235 8.19 5.59 -16.88
CA ASN A 235 9.01 6.66 -17.46
C ASN A 235 9.01 7.98 -16.67
N ARG A 236 8.63 7.98 -15.39
CA ARG A 236 8.63 9.16 -14.54
C ARG A 236 9.62 8.97 -13.37
N PRO A 237 10.72 9.74 -13.34
CA PRO A 237 11.68 9.66 -12.24
C PRO A 237 11.06 10.09 -10.90
N LEU A 238 11.37 9.34 -9.85
CA LEU A 238 11.00 9.66 -8.47
C LEU A 238 12.26 9.96 -7.65
N GLU A 239 12.26 11.08 -6.93
CA GLU A 239 13.29 11.40 -5.95
C GLU A 239 12.93 10.76 -4.60
N ILE A 240 13.88 10.04 -4.01
CA ILE A 240 13.64 9.18 -2.84
C ILE A 240 14.69 9.48 -1.78
N GLU A 241 14.23 9.75 -0.57
CA GLU A 241 15.08 10.03 0.59
C GLU A 241 14.99 8.90 1.63
N PHE A 242 16.14 8.29 1.91
CA PHE A 242 16.35 7.52 3.13
C PHE A 242 16.69 8.49 4.26
N ARG A 243 15.80 8.62 5.26
CA ARG A 243 15.98 9.48 6.43
C ARG A 243 16.30 8.65 7.66
N GLY A 244 16.92 9.28 8.68
CA GLY A 244 17.17 8.65 9.97
C GLY A 244 18.17 7.49 9.91
N LEU A 245 19.09 7.51 8.95
CA LEU A 245 20.14 6.49 8.86
C LEU A 245 21.20 6.76 9.93
N THR A 246 21.71 5.72 10.57
CA THR A 246 22.77 5.85 11.60
C THR A 246 23.84 4.79 11.40
N LEU A 247 25.10 5.17 11.65
CA LEU A 247 26.23 4.24 11.73
C LEU A 247 27.00 4.51 13.02
N THR A 248 27.33 3.45 13.76
CA THR A 248 27.98 3.56 15.07
C THR A 248 29.45 3.18 15.03
N LYS A 249 29.87 2.35 14.08
CA LYS A 249 31.28 1.97 13.91
C LYS A 249 32.08 3.16 13.36
N PRO A 250 33.14 3.63 14.04
CA PRO A 250 34.03 4.64 13.45
C PRO A 250 34.82 4.06 12.28
N GLY A 251 35.07 4.89 11.27
CA GLY A 251 35.78 4.49 10.06
C GLY A 251 35.15 5.06 8.80
N MET A 252 35.74 4.72 7.66
CA MET A 252 35.15 5.03 6.35
C MET A 252 34.16 3.92 6.00
N HIS A 253 32.92 4.30 5.66
CA HIS A 253 31.87 3.39 5.20
C HIS A 253 31.47 3.67 3.75
N THR A 254 31.32 2.62 2.96
CA THR A 254 30.86 2.72 1.56
C THR A 254 29.38 2.44 1.49
N LEU A 255 28.59 3.38 1.01
CA LEU A 255 27.15 3.25 0.84
C LEU A 255 26.86 2.78 -0.58
N ILE A 256 26.05 1.73 -0.69
CA ILE A 256 25.76 1.05 -1.96
C ILE A 256 24.25 0.94 -2.12
N ILE A 257 23.75 1.31 -3.30
CA ILE A 257 22.41 0.94 -3.75
C ILE A 257 22.57 -0.24 -4.69
N GLU A 258 21.86 -1.33 -4.43
CA GLU A 258 21.92 -2.52 -5.29
C GLU A 258 21.55 -2.16 -6.74
N ASN A 259 22.35 -2.64 -7.70
CA ASN A 259 22.21 -2.33 -9.13
C ASN A 259 22.42 -0.84 -9.51
N HIS A 260 22.96 -0.01 -8.61
CA HIS A 260 23.42 1.34 -8.92
C HIS A 260 24.93 1.32 -9.27
N PRO A 261 25.36 1.96 -10.38
CA PRO A 261 26.78 1.91 -10.79
C PRO A 261 27.72 2.75 -9.92
N LYS A 262 27.18 3.73 -9.19
CA LYS A 262 27.94 4.60 -8.25
C LYS A 262 27.69 4.21 -6.81
N THR A 263 28.72 4.36 -5.98
CA THR A 263 28.67 4.29 -4.52
C THR A 263 28.88 5.68 -3.92
N ALA A 264 28.66 5.82 -2.61
CA ALA A 264 28.97 7.03 -1.86
C ALA A 264 29.82 6.70 -0.63
N SER A 265 30.68 7.62 -0.20
CA SER A 265 31.60 7.40 0.92
C SER A 265 31.24 8.29 2.11
N LEU A 266 31.25 7.72 3.30
CA LEU A 266 30.88 8.39 4.54
C LEU A 266 31.91 8.14 5.64
N GLN A 267 32.57 9.21 6.11
CA GLN A 267 33.48 9.13 7.24
C GLN A 267 32.72 9.23 8.56
N VAL A 268 32.69 8.15 9.34
CA VAL A 268 32.17 8.14 10.71
C VAL A 268 33.34 8.41 11.67
N LYS A 269 33.27 9.53 12.38
CA LYS A 269 34.23 9.90 13.43
C LYS A 269 33.83 9.26 14.77
N PRO A 270 34.78 8.97 15.67
CA PRO A 270 34.47 8.57 17.04
C PRO A 270 33.52 9.58 17.71
N PRO A 271 32.74 9.18 18.73
CA PRO A 271 32.00 10.13 19.54
C PRO A 271 32.97 11.17 20.12
N SER A 272 32.54 12.43 20.18
CA SER A 272 33.28 13.46 20.89
C SER A 272 33.43 13.04 22.36
N PRO A 273 34.63 13.20 22.96
CA PRO A 273 34.86 12.91 24.38
C PRO A 273 33.98 13.77 25.29
#